data_AF-A0A7G8HJK2-F1
#
_entry.id   AF-A0A7G8HJK2-F1
#
_cell.length_a   1.000
_cell.length_b   1.000
_cell.length_c   1.000
_cell.angle_alpha   90.00
_cell.angle_beta   90.00
_cell.angle_gamma   90.00
#
_symmetry.space_group_name_H-M   'P 1'
#
loop_
_entity.id
_entity.type
_entity.pdbx_description
1 polymer ?
#
loop_
_entity_poly.entity_id
_entity_poly.type
_entity_poly.pdbx_seq_one_letter_code
_entity_poly.pdbx_strand_id
1 'polypeptide(L)'
;MTFEQATLEQALLAPCMEAVIAVTERYQFLEDHQGARVFTAYREIDHVIQLGFSEDLSGQTRIDLEERGFQILEEREGTRREHRLLMLTLKEIGYAPQYSDGYYQASKGLLRHLRNLGWPLGELAQLLNSQRTH
;
A
#
# COMPACT_ATOMS: atom_id res chain seq x y z
N MET A 1 6.04 -42.92 -2.14
CA MET A 1 6.44 -41.51 -2.25
C MET A 1 7.81 -41.48 -2.88
N THR A 2 7.94 -40.82 -4.02
CA THR A 2 9.21 -40.72 -4.77
C THR A 2 10.08 -39.63 -4.16
N PHE A 3 11.41 -39.80 -4.23
CA PHE A 3 12.41 -38.87 -3.69
C PHE A 3 12.19 -37.41 -4.13
N GLU A 4 11.65 -37.20 -5.34
CA GLU A 4 11.29 -35.88 -5.88
C GLU A 4 10.19 -35.15 -5.09
N GLN A 5 9.21 -35.88 -4.56
CA GLN A 5 8.15 -35.29 -3.74
C GLN A 5 8.71 -34.76 -2.41
N ALA A 6 9.59 -35.52 -1.77
CA ALA A 6 10.22 -35.12 -0.50
C ALA A 6 11.10 -33.86 -0.66
N THR A 7 11.81 -33.72 -1.80
CA THR A 7 12.59 -32.51 -2.09
C THR A 7 11.72 -31.29 -2.37
N LEU A 8 10.57 -31.49 -3.03
CA LEU A 8 9.62 -30.40 -3.28
C LEU A 8 8.99 -29.91 -1.96
N GLU A 9 8.53 -30.82 -1.11
CA GLU A 9 7.98 -30.49 0.21
C GLU A 9 8.99 -29.73 1.07
N GLN A 10 10.24 -30.17 1.07
CA GLN A 10 11.32 -29.49 1.80
C GLN A 10 11.59 -28.07 1.26
N ALA A 11 11.55 -27.89 -0.06
CA ALA A 11 11.75 -26.58 -0.69
C ALA A 11 10.59 -25.61 -0.43
N LEU A 12 9.36 -26.12 -0.32
CA LEU A 12 8.17 -25.31 -0.02
C LEU A 12 8.07 -24.93 1.46
N LEU A 13 8.74 -25.66 2.35
CA LEU A 13 8.65 -25.41 3.80
C LEU A 13 9.09 -24.00 4.17
N ALA A 14 10.24 -23.54 3.66
CA ALA A 14 10.75 -22.20 3.93
C ALA A 14 9.78 -21.07 3.48
N PRO A 15 9.33 -20.98 2.22
CA PRO A 15 8.42 -19.92 1.78
C PRO A 15 7.04 -20.00 2.46
N CYS A 16 6.54 -21.20 2.77
CA CYS A 16 5.31 -21.35 3.54
C CYS A 16 5.48 -20.81 4.98
N MET A 17 6.59 -21.11 5.64
CA MET A 17 6.88 -20.60 6.97
C MET A 17 7.06 -19.09 6.99
N GLU A 18 7.73 -18.50 5.99
CA GLU A 18 7.85 -17.05 5.86
C GLU A 18 6.50 -16.36 5.72
N ALA A 19 5.57 -16.94 4.95
CA ALA A 19 4.21 -16.42 4.81
C ALA A 19 3.45 -16.48 6.16
N VAL A 20 3.54 -17.61 6.88
CA VAL A 20 2.93 -17.75 8.21
C VAL A 20 3.50 -16.73 9.19
N ILE A 21 4.82 -16.60 9.24
CA ILE A 21 5.51 -15.63 10.10
C ILE A 21 5.03 -14.21 9.79
N ALA A 22 4.98 -13.83 8.51
CA ALA A 22 4.52 -12.51 8.10
C ALA A 22 3.09 -12.20 8.54
N VAL A 23 2.20 -13.19 8.47
CA VAL A 23 0.81 -13.06 8.93
C VAL A 23 0.75 -12.94 10.45
N THR A 24 1.48 -13.77 11.19
CA THR A 24 1.48 -13.71 12.66
C THR A 24 2.07 -12.40 13.18
N GLU A 25 3.17 -11.93 12.59
CA GLU A 25 3.79 -10.64 12.96
C GLU A 25 2.86 -9.47 12.67
N ARG A 26 2.09 -9.54 11.58
CA ARG A 26 1.09 -8.52 11.27
C ARG A 26 0.05 -8.41 12.40
N TYR A 27 -0.50 -9.53 12.85
CA TYR A 27 -1.53 -9.53 13.89
C TYR A 27 -0.97 -9.00 15.21
N GLN A 28 0.18 -9.51 15.64
CA GLN A 28 0.87 -9.04 16.86
C GLN A 28 1.14 -7.54 16.80
N PHE A 29 1.65 -7.03 15.67
CA PHE A 29 1.91 -5.61 15.51
C PHE A 29 0.64 -4.77 15.65
N LEU A 30 -0.47 -5.19 15.02
CA LEU A 30 -1.73 -4.44 15.04
C LEU A 30 -2.46 -4.51 16.39
N GLU A 31 -2.26 -5.58 17.17
CA GLU A 31 -2.74 -5.65 18.56
C GLU A 31 -2.12 -4.55 19.42
N ASP A 32 -0.81 -4.32 19.25
CA ASP A 32 -0.06 -3.29 19.98
C ASP A 32 -0.24 -1.88 19.38
N HIS A 33 -0.60 -1.77 18.10
CA HIS A 33 -0.68 -0.51 17.35
C HIS A 33 -2.04 -0.34 16.64
N GLN A 34 -3.10 -0.21 17.43
CA GLN A 34 -4.48 -0.12 16.89
C GLN A 34 -4.73 1.10 15.99
N GLY A 35 -3.94 2.17 16.14
CA GLY A 35 -3.99 3.36 15.30
C GLY A 35 -3.25 3.21 13.96
N ALA A 36 -2.53 2.11 13.75
CA ALA A 36 -1.68 1.94 12.58
C ALA A 36 -2.52 1.76 11.31
N ARG A 37 -2.25 2.61 10.32
CA ARG A 37 -2.97 2.66 9.05
C ARG A 37 -2.01 2.74 7.88
N VAL A 38 -2.36 2.02 6.83
CA VAL A 38 -1.92 2.34 5.47
C VAL A 38 -3.01 3.16 4.79
N PHE A 39 -2.62 4.11 3.95
CA PHE A 39 -3.58 5.04 3.36
C PHE A 39 -3.20 5.46 1.94
N THR A 40 -4.21 5.97 1.23
CA THR A 40 -4.05 6.72 0.00
C THR A 40 -4.60 8.12 0.21
N ALA A 41 -3.76 9.12 -0.02
CA ALA A 41 -4.16 10.51 -0.08
C ALA A 41 -3.95 11.04 -1.51
N TYR A 42 -4.78 11.97 -1.93
CA TYR A 42 -4.78 12.52 -3.28
C TYR A 42 -4.81 14.03 -3.24
N ARG A 43 -4.03 14.65 -4.12
CA ARG A 43 -4.00 16.08 -4.32
C ARG A 43 -4.40 16.40 -5.74
N GLU A 44 -5.48 17.17 -5.88
CA GLU A 44 -6.11 17.44 -7.16
C GLU A 44 -5.28 18.38 -8.05
N ILE A 45 -4.62 19.39 -7.46
CA ILE A 45 -3.94 20.46 -8.22
C ILE A 45 -2.86 19.95 -9.19
N ASP A 46 -2.18 18.85 -8.84
CA ASP A 46 -1.12 18.22 -9.64
C ASP A 46 -1.38 16.73 -9.91
N HIS A 47 -2.56 16.24 -9.53
CA HIS A 47 -2.98 14.83 -9.65
C HIS A 47 -1.98 13.85 -9.01
N VAL A 48 -1.44 14.21 -7.85
CA VAL A 48 -0.48 13.39 -7.12
C VAL A 48 -1.18 12.55 -6.07
N ILE A 49 -0.82 11.28 -6.00
CA ILE A 49 -1.21 10.36 -4.93
C ILE A 49 -0.05 10.10 -3.98
N GLN A 50 -0.33 10.18 -2.69
CA GLN A 50 0.54 9.73 -1.63
C GLN A 50 0.06 8.37 -1.11
N LEU A 51 0.93 7.37 -1.18
CA LEU A 51 0.74 6.04 -0.63
C LEU A 51 1.57 5.96 0.65
N GLY A 52 0.90 5.90 1.79
CA GLY A 52 1.54 6.13 3.07
C GLY A 52 1.22 5.11 4.15
N PHE A 53 1.99 5.20 5.22
CA PHE A 53 1.77 4.52 6.49
C PHE A 53 1.88 5.53 7.63
N SER A 54 1.01 5.42 8.63
CA SER A 54 1.08 6.16 9.89
C SER A 54 0.76 5.22 11.05
N GLU A 55 1.46 5.36 12.18
CA GLU A 55 1.12 4.66 13.42
C GLU A 55 -0.10 5.29 14.11
N ASP A 56 -0.36 6.56 13.83
CA ASP A 56 -1.60 7.27 14.14
C ASP A 56 -1.92 8.22 12.99
N LEU A 57 -2.93 7.88 12.19
CA LEU A 57 -3.35 8.73 11.08
C LEU A 57 -4.25 9.89 11.52
N SER A 58 -4.83 9.83 12.72
CA SER A 58 -5.75 10.85 13.24
C SER A 58 -5.04 12.09 13.78
N GLY A 59 -3.75 11.98 14.11
CA GLY A 59 -2.93 13.05 14.65
C GLY A 59 -2.27 13.95 13.59
N GLN A 60 -1.02 14.32 13.85
CA GLN A 60 -0.26 15.30 13.05
C GLN A 60 -0.19 14.92 11.55
N THR A 61 -0.09 13.63 11.23
CA THR A 61 -0.01 13.15 9.84
C THR A 61 -1.18 13.63 8.98
N ARG A 62 -2.41 13.62 9.51
CA ARG A 62 -3.58 14.12 8.76
C ARG A 62 -3.50 15.63 8.56
N ILE A 63 -3.13 16.37 9.61
CA ILE A 63 -2.99 17.84 9.54
C ILE A 63 -1.97 18.21 8.46
N ASP A 64 -0.79 17.56 8.47
CA ASP A 64 0.27 17.80 7.49
C ASP A 64 -0.16 17.49 6.05
N LEU A 65 -1.01 16.47 5.86
CA LEU A 65 -1.58 16.13 4.55
C LEU A 65 -2.53 17.24 4.08
N GLU A 66 -3.46 17.64 4.93
CA GLU A 66 -4.47 18.66 4.64
C GLU A 66 -3.82 20.02 4.33
N GLU A 67 -2.84 20.45 5.12
CA GLU A 67 -2.08 21.69 4.90
C GLU A 67 -1.34 21.70 3.54
N ARG A 68 -0.94 20.51 3.05
CA ARG A 68 -0.29 20.33 1.75
C ARG A 68 -1.28 20.12 0.59
N GLY A 69 -2.57 20.22 0.87
CA GLY A 69 -3.67 20.07 -0.10
C GLY A 69 -4.01 18.62 -0.45
N PHE A 70 -3.57 17.65 0.34
CA PHE A 70 -3.94 16.25 0.16
C PHE A 70 -5.24 15.95 0.91
N GLN A 71 -6.15 15.27 0.22
CA GLN A 71 -7.33 14.64 0.80
C GLN A 71 -7.08 13.14 0.97
N ILE A 72 -7.29 12.61 2.18
CA ILE A 72 -7.29 11.16 2.40
C ILE A 72 -8.52 10.56 1.71
N LEU A 73 -8.31 9.61 0.82
CA LEU A 73 -9.37 8.95 0.06
C LEU A 73 -9.83 7.64 0.70
N GLU A 74 -8.87 6.83 1.16
CA GLU A 74 -9.15 5.60 1.90
C GLU A 74 -7.95 5.24 2.78
N GLU A 75 -8.25 4.59 3.90
CA GLU A 75 -7.31 4.06 4.86
C GLU A 75 -7.79 2.69 5.34
N ARG A 76 -6.85 1.83 5.74
CA ARG A 76 -7.16 0.57 6.41
C ARG A 76 -6.07 0.21 7.41
N GLU A 77 -6.37 -0.71 8.30
CA GLU A 77 -5.37 -1.25 9.21
C GLU A 77 -4.21 -1.84 8.42
N GLY A 78 -3.01 -1.42 8.78
CA GLY A 78 -1.82 -1.89 8.09
C GLY A 78 -0.53 -1.57 8.80
N THR A 79 0.54 -2.20 8.32
CA THR A 79 1.86 -2.13 8.95
C THR A 79 2.86 -1.42 8.07
N ARG A 80 3.94 -0.92 8.68
CA ARG A 80 5.08 -0.36 7.95
C ARG A 80 5.69 -1.36 6.96
N ARG A 81 5.60 -2.66 7.24
CA ARG A 81 6.07 -3.73 6.35
C ARG A 81 5.26 -3.77 5.05
N GLU A 82 3.93 -3.69 5.12
CA GLU A 82 3.08 -3.64 3.91
C GLU A 82 3.39 -2.43 3.05
N HIS A 83 3.53 -1.25 3.66
CA HIS A 83 3.90 -0.03 2.93
C HIS A 83 5.26 -0.17 2.23
N ARG A 84 6.28 -0.68 2.92
CA ARG A 84 7.59 -0.94 2.31
C ARG A 84 7.53 -1.96 1.16
N LEU A 85 6.78 -3.05 1.34
CA LEU A 85 6.59 -4.05 0.28
C LEU A 85 5.90 -3.44 -0.95
N LEU A 86 4.92 -2.56 -0.75
CA LEU A 86 4.30 -1.83 -1.84
C LEU A 86 5.33 -0.95 -2.58
N MET A 87 6.13 -0.15 -1.87
CA MET A 87 7.12 0.74 -2.50
C MET A 87 8.14 -0.06 -3.32
N LEU A 88 8.62 -1.19 -2.78
CA LEU A 88 9.52 -2.10 -3.50
C LEU A 88 8.85 -2.67 -4.76
N THR A 89 7.62 -3.16 -4.64
CA THR A 89 6.86 -3.75 -5.75
C THR A 89 6.64 -2.72 -6.87
N LEU A 90 6.23 -1.50 -6.50
CA LEU A 90 6.01 -0.41 -7.46
C LEU A 90 7.29 -0.03 -8.19
N LYS A 91 8.42 0.04 -7.48
CA LYS A 91 9.74 0.28 -8.07
C LYS A 91 10.13 -0.83 -9.05
N GLU A 92 9.91 -2.09 -8.69
CA GLU A 92 10.23 -3.25 -9.53
C GLU A 92 9.41 -3.30 -10.83
N ILE A 93 8.13 -2.89 -10.77
CA ILE A 93 7.26 -2.81 -11.96
C ILE A 93 7.39 -1.48 -12.73
N GLY A 94 8.35 -0.63 -12.36
CA GLY A 94 8.75 0.55 -13.13
C GLY A 94 8.07 1.87 -12.76
N TYR A 95 7.37 1.96 -11.62
CA TYR A 95 6.88 3.24 -11.10
C TYR A 95 7.97 3.94 -10.30
N ALA A 96 8.32 5.15 -10.74
CA ALA A 96 9.23 6.04 -10.01
C ALA A 96 8.43 7.07 -9.19
N PRO A 97 8.88 7.40 -7.96
CA PRO A 97 8.28 8.48 -7.19
C PRO A 97 8.54 9.84 -7.85
N GLN A 98 7.60 10.77 -7.70
CA GLN A 98 7.66 12.09 -8.32
C GLN A 98 8.46 13.11 -7.49
N TYR A 99 8.45 12.96 -6.17
CA TYR A 99 9.13 13.85 -5.23
C TYR A 99 10.03 13.04 -4.29
N SER A 100 9.39 12.40 -3.31
CA SER A 100 10.00 11.48 -2.36
C SER A 100 9.28 10.15 -2.44
N ASP A 101 9.82 9.15 -1.76
CA ASP A 101 9.18 7.85 -1.65
C ASP A 101 7.71 7.99 -1.20
N GLY A 102 6.84 7.17 -1.77
CA GLY A 102 5.38 7.24 -1.53
C GLY A 102 4.58 8.21 -2.40
N TYR A 103 5.19 9.11 -3.18
CA TYR A 103 4.45 10.07 -4.03
C TYR A 103 4.50 9.70 -5.50
N TYR A 104 3.34 9.55 -6.14
CA TYR A 104 3.23 9.09 -7.52
C TYR A 104 2.22 9.92 -8.32
N GLN A 105 2.46 10.05 -9.62
CA GLN A 105 1.48 10.62 -10.53
C GLN A 105 0.28 9.66 -10.66
N ALA A 106 -0.93 10.15 -10.44
CA ALA A 106 -2.14 9.37 -10.61
C ALA A 106 -2.30 8.91 -12.08
N SER A 107 -2.43 7.61 -12.30
CA SER A 107 -2.64 7.03 -13.62
C SER A 107 -3.49 5.77 -13.54
N LYS A 108 -4.26 5.47 -14.61
CA LYS A 108 -5.11 4.27 -14.66
C LYS A 108 -4.30 2.97 -14.50
N GLY A 109 -3.06 2.94 -15.00
CA GLY A 109 -2.15 1.82 -14.83
C GLY A 109 -1.80 1.62 -13.36
N LEU A 110 -1.34 2.68 -12.70
CA LEU A 110 -0.97 2.63 -11.28
C LEU A 110 -2.16 2.20 -10.41
N LEU A 111 -3.35 2.76 -10.65
CA LEU A 111 -4.55 2.37 -9.90
C LEU A 111 -4.92 0.91 -10.08
N ARG A 112 -4.71 0.36 -11.27
CA ARG A 112 -4.95 -1.06 -11.53
C ARG A 112 -3.99 -1.93 -10.75
N HIS A 113 -2.70 -1.59 -10.74
CA HIS A 113 -1.71 -2.32 -9.96
C HIS A 113 -2.00 -2.24 -8.45
N LEU A 114 -2.30 -1.05 -7.93
CA LEU A 114 -2.66 -0.85 -6.52
C LEU A 114 -3.89 -1.67 -6.11
N ARG A 115 -4.91 -1.72 -6.99
CA ARG A 115 -6.11 -2.55 -6.75
C ARG A 115 -5.77 -4.04 -6.71
N ASN A 116 -4.96 -4.52 -7.64
CA ASN A 116 -4.53 -5.92 -7.68
C ASN A 116 -3.70 -6.30 -6.44
N LEU A 117 -2.98 -5.34 -5.87
CA LEU A 117 -2.19 -5.50 -4.64
C LEU A 117 -3.03 -5.34 -3.36
N GLY A 118 -4.35 -5.09 -3.45
CA GLY A 118 -5.22 -4.91 -2.29
C GLY A 118 -4.90 -3.64 -1.47
N TRP A 119 -4.37 -2.60 -2.12
CA TRP A 119 -4.11 -1.31 -1.48
C TRP A 119 -5.42 -0.51 -1.33
N PRO A 120 -5.63 0.23 -0.22
CA PRO A 120 -6.82 1.08 -0.06
C PRO A 120 -6.78 2.23 -1.07
N LEU A 121 -7.78 2.34 -1.94
CA LEU A 121 -7.87 3.35 -3.01
C LEU A 121 -9.15 4.19 -2.94
N GLY A 122 -10.17 3.71 -2.23
CA GLY A 122 -11.48 4.33 -2.11
C GLY A 122 -12.08 4.63 -3.47
N GLU A 123 -12.62 5.84 -3.59
CA GLU A 123 -13.27 6.32 -4.81
C GLU A 123 -12.30 6.88 -5.85
N LEU A 124 -10.98 6.80 -5.65
CA LEU A 124 -9.98 7.33 -6.59
C LEU A 124 -10.16 6.79 -8.02
N ALA A 125 -10.55 5.52 -8.14
CA ALA A 125 -10.83 4.90 -9.42
C ALA A 125 -12.04 5.52 -10.16
N GLN A 126 -13.01 6.07 -9.42
CA GLN A 126 -14.18 6.76 -9.96
C GLN A 126 -13.82 8.21 -10.33
N LEU A 127 -13.06 8.90 -9.48
CA LEU A 127 -12.57 10.27 -9.70
C LEU A 127 -11.75 10.40 -11.00
N LEU A 128 -10.84 9.47 -11.28
CA LEU A 128 -10.06 9.50 -12.53
C LEU A 128 -10.88 9.19 -13.79
N ASN A 129 -12.09 8.62 -13.66
CA ASN A 129 -12.96 8.35 -14.79
C ASN A 129 -13.92 9.51 -15.07
N SER A 130 -14.36 10.26 -14.05
CA SER A 130 -15.23 11.44 -14.20
C SER A 130 -14.50 12.68 -14.70
N GLN A 131 -13.18 12.77 -14.52
CA GLN A 131 -12.38 13.92 -15.00
C GLN A 131 -12.13 13.96 -16.53
N ARG A 132 -12.67 13.01 -17.30
CA ARG A 132 -12.62 13.03 -18.79
C ARG A 132 -13.87 13.59 -19.46
N THR A 133 -14.89 13.97 -18.69
CA THR A 133 -16.17 14.49 -19.22
C THR A 133 -16.31 16.02 -19.19
N HIS A 134 -15.22 16.74 -18.91
CA HIS A 134 -15.16 18.21 -19.03
C HIS A 134 -14.02 18.65 -19.94
#